data_AF-A0A7C5L6Z3-F1
#
_entry.id   AF-A0A7C5L6Z3-F1
#
_cell.length_a   1.000
_cell.length_b   1.000
_cell.length_c   1.000
_cell.angle_alpha   90.00
_cell.angle_beta   90.00
_cell.angle_gamma   90.00
#
_symmetry.space_group_name_H-M   'P 1'
#
loop_
_entity.id
_entity.type
_entity.pdbx_description
1 polymer ?
#
loop_
_entity_poly.entity_id
_entity_poly.type
_entity_poly.pdbx_seq_one_letter_code
_entity_poly.pdbx_strand_id
1 'polypeptide(L)'
;MAQEKISECVKYMEELSKLTENLMKIAKQSNLLALNAAIEAARVGESGKGFAVVASEFRKLADNTSKLSKEIKNIVEQLSETLKGEEEDVA
;
A
#
# COMPACT_ATOMS: atom_id res chain seq x y z
N MET A 1 2.40 -1.04 -33.60
CA MET A 1 2.61 -2.21 -32.73
C MET A 1 3.42 -1.85 -31.48
N ALA A 2 4.64 -1.29 -31.58
CA ALA A 2 5.42 -0.92 -30.38
C ALA A 2 4.74 0.18 -29.54
N GLN A 3 4.33 1.30 -30.15
CA GLN A 3 3.61 2.39 -29.45
C GLN A 3 2.32 1.93 -28.77
N GLU A 4 1.60 1.00 -29.40
CA GLU A 4 0.33 0.45 -28.89
C GLU A 4 0.55 -0.38 -27.63
N LYS A 5 1.60 -1.21 -27.62
CA LYS A 5 2.01 -1.99 -26.43
C LYS A 5 2.52 -1.09 -25.29
N ILE A 6 3.24 -0.02 -25.61
CA ILE A 6 3.69 0.97 -24.61
C ILE A 6 2.47 1.67 -23.98
N SER A 7 1.52 2.13 -24.80
CA SER A 7 0.28 2.73 -24.32
C SER A 7 -0.54 1.79 -23.42
N GLU A 8 -0.60 0.51 -23.77
CA GLU A 8 -1.27 -0.51 -22.93
C GLU A 8 -0.53 -0.73 -21.60
N CYS A 9 0.81 -0.74 -21.61
CA CYS A 9 1.62 -0.86 -20.40
C CYS A 9 1.41 0.33 -19.44
N VAL A 10 1.32 1.55 -19.98
CA VAL A 10 1.00 2.77 -19.21
C VAL A 10 -0.36 2.65 -18.54
N LYS A 11 -1.39 2.13 -19.23
CA LYS A 11 -2.73 1.90 -18.62
C LYS A 11 -2.66 0.93 -17.44
N TYR A 12 -1.94 -0.18 -17.58
CA TYR A 12 -1.77 -1.13 -16.47
C TYR A 12 -1.03 -0.52 -15.28
N MET A 13 -0.07 0.37 -15.51
CA MET A 13 0.59 1.09 -14.42
C MET A 13 -0.35 2.06 -13.69
N GLU A 14 -1.22 2.77 -14.40
CA GLU A 14 -2.23 3.62 -13.78
C GLU A 14 -3.21 2.80 -12.90
N GLU A 15 -3.64 1.64 -13.39
CA GLU A 15 -4.47 0.71 -12.63
C GLU A 15 -3.75 0.18 -11.39
N LEU A 16 -2.48 -0.22 -11.53
CA LEU A 16 -1.65 -0.69 -10.43
C LEU A 16 -1.41 0.41 -9.38
N SER A 17 -1.21 1.65 -9.82
CA SER A 17 -1.11 2.81 -8.93
C SER A 17 -2.39 3.00 -8.11
N LYS A 18 -3.57 2.96 -8.75
CA LYS A 18 -4.87 3.04 -8.05
C LYS A 18 -5.05 1.90 -7.04
N LEU A 19 -4.68 0.67 -7.41
CA LEU A 19 -4.74 -0.47 -6.49
C LEU A 19 -3.83 -0.26 -5.28
N THR A 20 -2.62 0.25 -5.52
CA THR A 20 -1.63 0.55 -4.48
C THR A 20 -2.14 1.63 -3.52
N GLU A 21 -2.79 2.69 -4.03
CA GLU A 21 -3.43 3.70 -3.18
C GLU A 21 -4.55 3.11 -2.31
N ASN A 22 -5.34 2.18 -2.85
CA ASN A 22 -6.38 1.50 -2.09
C ASN A 22 -5.78 0.62 -0.99
N LEU A 23 -4.68 -0.08 -1.26
CA LEU A 23 -3.94 -0.83 -0.23
C LEU A 23 -3.41 0.08 0.88
N MET A 24 -2.89 1.26 0.54
CA MET A 24 -2.47 2.25 1.54
C MET A 24 -3.63 2.74 2.41
N LYS A 25 -4.82 2.94 1.82
CA LYS A 25 -6.04 3.31 2.57
C LYS A 25 -6.45 2.20 3.52
N ILE A 26 -6.46 0.94 3.07
CA ILE A 26 -6.77 -0.23 3.89
C ILE A 26 -5.77 -0.35 5.05
N ALA A 27 -4.47 -0.27 4.77
CA ALA A 27 -3.44 -0.30 5.81
C ALA A 27 -3.65 0.78 6.87
N LYS A 28 -3.97 2.02 6.46
CA LYS A 28 -4.27 3.12 7.40
C LYS A 28 -5.51 2.83 8.25
N GLN A 29 -6.57 2.29 7.65
CA GLN A 29 -7.79 1.90 8.37
C GLN A 29 -7.52 0.74 9.34
N SER A 30 -6.77 -0.28 8.92
CA SER A 30 -6.37 -1.40 9.78
C SER A 30 -5.53 -0.93 10.97
N ASN A 31 -4.62 0.03 10.77
CA ASN A 31 -3.85 0.63 11.86
C ASN A 31 -4.75 1.38 12.86
N LEU A 32 -5.75 2.12 12.37
CA LEU A 32 -6.72 2.81 13.24
C LEU A 32 -7.58 1.82 14.04
N LEU A 33 -8.04 0.75 13.40
CA LEU A 33 -8.79 -0.32 14.07
C LEU A 33 -7.93 -1.02 15.12
N ALA A 34 -6.67 -1.31 14.81
CA ALA A 34 -5.71 -1.89 15.76
C ALA A 34 -5.46 -0.97 16.95
N LEU A 35 -5.36 0.35 16.72
CA LEU A 35 -5.24 1.33 17.79
C LEU A 35 -6.48 1.33 18.71
N ASN A 36 -7.68 1.35 18.13
CA ASN A 36 -8.92 1.29 18.90
C ASN A 36 -9.02 -0.01 19.72
N ALA A 37 -8.62 -1.15 19.13
CA ALA A 37 -8.56 -2.43 19.82
C ALA A 37 -7.54 -2.42 20.97
N ALA A 38 -6.39 -1.78 20.80
CA ALA A 38 -5.39 -1.63 21.86
C ALA A 38 -5.89 -0.74 23.01
N ILE A 39 -6.61 0.33 22.71
CA ILE A 39 -7.24 1.20 23.72
C ILE A 39 -8.29 0.42 24.51
N GLU A 40 -9.16 -0.32 23.82
CA GLU A 40 -10.19 -1.12 24.48
C GLU A 40 -9.57 -2.24 25.33
N ALA A 41 -8.53 -2.92 24.82
CA ALA A 41 -7.78 -3.92 25.56
C ALA A 41 -7.16 -3.36 26.86
N ALA A 42 -6.64 -2.13 26.82
CA ALA A 42 -6.15 -1.44 28.01
C ALA A 42 -7.28 -1.10 29.00
N ARG A 43 -8.48 -0.77 28.48
CA ARG A 43 -9.66 -0.43 29.29
C ARG A 43 -10.18 -1.62 30.11
N VAL A 44 -10.19 -2.83 29.54
CA VAL A 44 -10.65 -4.06 30.23
C VAL A 44 -9.61 -4.68 31.16
N GLY A 45 -8.40 -4.10 31.25
CA GLY A 45 -7.35 -4.53 32.17
C GLY A 45 -6.85 -5.95 31.91
N GLU A 46 -6.83 -6.82 32.94
CA GLU A 46 -6.31 -8.18 32.83
C GLU A 46 -7.00 -9.03 31.75
N SER A 47 -8.32 -8.89 31.62
CA SER A 47 -9.12 -9.61 30.61
C SER A 47 -8.78 -9.20 29.16
N GLY A 48 -8.17 -8.03 28.98
CA GLY A 48 -7.79 -7.48 27.68
C GLY A 48 -6.37 -7.88 27.21
N LYS A 49 -5.56 -8.54 28.05
CA LYS A 49 -4.15 -8.86 27.73
C LYS A 49 -3.98 -9.64 26.41
N GLY A 50 -4.83 -10.64 26.16
CA GLY A 50 -4.81 -11.39 24.90
C GLY A 50 -5.19 -10.53 23.69
N PHE A 51 -6.20 -9.68 23.83
CA PHE A 51 -6.62 -8.72 22.80
C PHE A 51 -5.55 -7.67 22.49
N ALA A 52 -4.78 -7.24 23.51
CA ALA A 52 -3.68 -6.30 23.32
C ALA A 52 -2.57 -6.87 22.42
N VAL A 53 -2.25 -8.17 22.58
CA VAL A 53 -1.27 -8.86 21.72
C VAL A 53 -1.77 -8.92 20.28
N VAL A 54 -3.02 -9.31 20.07
CA VAL A 54 -3.63 -9.37 18.73
C VAL A 54 -3.66 -7.97 18.08
N ALA A 55 -4.03 -6.94 18.82
CA ALA A 55 -4.03 -5.56 18.33
C ALA A 55 -2.62 -5.10 17.91
N SER A 56 -1.59 -5.46 18.68
CA SER A 56 -0.19 -5.17 18.33
C SER A 56 0.24 -5.88 17.04
N GLU A 57 -0.09 -7.16 16.87
CA GLU A 57 0.24 -7.90 15.64
C GLU A 57 -0.51 -7.35 14.42
N PHE A 58 -1.78 -6.97 14.59
CA PHE A 58 -2.56 -6.33 13.52
C PHE A 58 -1.97 -4.98 13.10
N ARG A 59 -1.47 -4.20 14.07
CA ARG A 59 -0.76 -2.95 13.80
C ARG A 59 0.51 -3.16 13.00
N LYS A 60 1.34 -4.15 13.38
CA LYS A 60 2.54 -4.51 12.61
C LYS A 60 2.20 -4.92 11.18
N LEU A 61 1.13 -5.70 10.99
CA LEU A 61 0.67 -6.10 9.67
C LEU A 61 0.24 -4.89 8.82
N ALA A 62 -0.49 -3.94 9.42
CA ALA A 62 -0.88 -2.70 8.77
C ALA A 62 0.34 -1.84 8.37
N ASP A 63 1.32 -1.69 9.26
CA ASP A 63 2.54 -0.93 8.99
C ASP A 63 3.36 -1.59 7.86
N ASN A 64 3.51 -2.92 7.89
CA ASN A 64 4.18 -3.68 6.84
C ASN A 64 3.45 -3.54 5.49
N THR A 65 2.12 -3.59 5.49
CA THR A 65 1.31 -3.39 4.29
C THR A 65 1.54 -1.99 3.72
N SER A 66 1.55 -0.96 4.57
CA SER A 66 1.83 0.42 4.13
C SER A 66 3.22 0.57 3.54
N LYS A 67 4.23 -0.09 4.12
CA LYS A 67 5.60 -0.08 3.60
C LYS A 67 5.67 -0.74 2.21
N LEU A 68 5.11 -1.93 2.07
CA LEU A 68 5.09 -2.65 0.78
C LEU A 68 4.33 -1.86 -0.29
N SER A 69 3.20 -1.24 0.06
CA SER A 69 2.47 -0.38 -0.89
C SER A 69 3.32 0.81 -1.35
N LYS A 70 4.13 1.41 -0.48
CA LYS A 70 5.06 2.49 -0.89
C LYS A 70 6.14 1.98 -1.83
N GLU A 71 6.70 0.79 -1.56
CA GLU A 71 7.69 0.17 -2.44
C GLU A 71 7.11 -0.12 -3.83
N ILE A 72 5.88 -0.67 -3.89
CA ILE A 72 5.15 -0.88 -5.16
C ILE A 72 4.96 0.46 -5.89
N LYS A 73 4.51 1.50 -5.18
CA LYS A 73 4.31 2.83 -5.77
C LYS A 73 5.58 3.37 -6.40
N ASN A 74 6.72 3.28 -5.72
CA ASN A 74 8.00 3.73 -6.24
C ASN A 74 8.40 2.96 -7.51
N ILE A 75 8.20 1.63 -7.53
CA ILE A 75 8.49 0.80 -8.71
C ILE A 75 7.60 1.22 -9.89
N VAL A 76 6.31 1.48 -9.65
CA VAL A 76 5.38 1.95 -10.69
C VAL A 76 5.79 3.32 -11.24
N GLU A 77 6.22 4.24 -10.37
CA GLU A 77 6.72 5.56 -10.76
C GLU A 77 7.97 5.45 -11.63
N GLN A 78 8.96 4.65 -11.21
CA GLN A 78 10.19 4.40 -11.99
C GLN A 78 9.91 3.78 -13.36
N LEU A 79 8.95 2.85 -13.41
CA LEU A 79 8.58 2.20 -14.67
C LEU A 79 7.83 3.17 -15.60
N SER A 80 7.01 4.07 -15.05
CA SER A 80 6.36 5.13 -15.81
C SER A 80 7.36 6.16 -16.36
N GLU A 81 8.38 6.52 -15.58
CA GLU A 81 9.48 7.39 -16.02
C GLU A 81 10.30 6.75 -17.14
N THR A 82 10.63 5.47 -17.01
CA THR A 82 11.39 4.72 -18.02
C THR A 82 10.66 4.71 -19.37
N LEU A 83 9.35 4.45 -19.36
CA LEU A 83 8.54 4.46 -20.59
C LEU A 83 8.38 5.84 -21.21
N LYS A 84 8.34 6.92 -20.40
CA LYS A 84 8.27 8.30 -20.91
C LYS A 84 9.61 8.75 -21.50
N GLY A 85 10.73 8.36 -20.89
CA GLY A 85 12.06 8.65 -21.43
C GLY A 85 12.29 8.02 -22.81
N GLU A 86 11.76 6.82 -23.04
CA GLU A 86 11.80 6.17 -24.36
C GLU A 86 10.97 6.90 -25.44
N GLU A 87 10.00 7.76 -25.08
CA GLU A 87 9.27 8.58 -26.06
C GLU A 87 10.05 9.83 -26.48
N GLU A 88 10.97 10.35 -25.65
CA GLU A 88 11.82 11.51 -25.99
C GLU A 88 13.08 11.15 -26.79
N ASP A 89 13.68 9.97 -26.59
CA ASP A 89 14.87 9.54 -27.34
C ASP A 89 14.56 9.03 -28.77
N VAL A 90 13.27 8.85 -29.10
CA VAL A 90 12.81 8.35 -30.42
C VAL A 90 12.18 9.45 -31.28
N ALA A 91 12.04 10.68 -30.75
CA ALA A 91 11.53 11.86 -31.45
C ALA A 91 12.66 12.75 -32.02
#